data_AF-A0A7Y2DA36-F1
#
_entry.id   AF-A0A7Y2DA36-F1
#
_cell.length_a   1.000
_cell.length_b   1.000
_cell.length_c   1.000
_cell.angle_alpha   90.00
_cell.angle_beta   90.00
_cell.angle_gamma   90.00
#
_symmetry.space_group_name_H-M   'P 1'
#
loop_
_entity.id
_entity.type
_entity.pdbx_description
1 polymer ?
#
loop_
_entity_poly.entity_id
_entity_poly.type
_entity_poly.pdbx_seq_one_letter_code
_entity_poly.pdbx_strand_id
1 'polypeptide(L)'
;METVRSLWNRLENWGRTNAPKMLEDLNSGAGDDEIIALESALNLTLPASYKESLRIHNGESDGWPCKIFADRGAYLSTEGVLKEWNMRREFGEGSELEGTQEELVRDGIIEVSGPVQAKMFLPAWIPFLESNGDVFWAIDFSPAEGGASGQIIEVHWESCSWRVVADSFQALLDEYVSALERGDYTIQNGRPTLSPY
;
A
#
# COMPACT_ATOMS: atom_id res chain seq x y z
N MET A 1 19.98 6.84 11.08
CA MET A 1 18.81 6.00 10.73
C MET A 1 17.88 6.88 9.94
N GLU A 2 17.43 6.40 8.78
CA GLU A 2 16.41 7.12 8.02
C GLU A 2 15.10 7.17 8.80
N THR A 3 14.45 8.32 8.79
CA THR A 3 13.12 8.53 9.36
C THR A 3 12.10 8.70 8.25
N VAL A 4 10.83 8.44 8.54
CA VAL A 4 9.74 8.64 7.56
C VAL A 4 9.69 10.09 7.09
N ARG A 5 9.90 11.07 7.99
CA ARG A 5 10.06 12.49 7.58
C ARG A 5 11.21 12.71 6.59
N SER A 6 12.37 12.08 6.79
CA SER A 6 13.52 12.23 5.89
C SER A 6 13.26 11.62 4.52
N LEU A 7 12.57 10.47 4.47
CA LEU A 7 12.15 9.81 3.24
C LEU A 7 11.14 10.64 2.45
N TRP A 8 10.13 11.19 3.11
CA TRP A 8 9.18 12.10 2.48
C TRP A 8 9.85 13.35 1.92
N ASN A 9 10.80 13.94 2.66
CA ASN A 9 11.56 15.09 2.15
C ASN A 9 12.32 14.74 0.86
N ARG A 10 12.94 13.55 0.79
CA ARG A 10 13.62 13.07 -0.42
C ARG A 10 12.64 12.87 -1.58
N LEU A 11 11.52 12.20 -1.32
CA LEU A 11 10.45 11.98 -2.31
C LEU A 11 9.88 13.30 -2.85
N GLU A 12 9.53 14.25 -1.97
CA GLU A 12 9.04 15.56 -2.37
C GLU A 12 10.09 16.33 -3.20
N ASN A 13 11.36 16.31 -2.80
CA ASN A 13 12.43 16.99 -3.54
C ASN A 13 12.64 16.37 -4.93
N TRP A 14 12.61 15.04 -5.02
CA TRP A 14 12.66 14.34 -6.29
C TRP A 14 11.46 14.68 -7.17
N GLY A 15 10.25 14.68 -6.59
CA GLY A 15 9.00 15.02 -7.29
C GLY A 15 9.02 16.45 -7.82
N ARG A 16 9.46 17.44 -7.02
CA ARG A 16 9.59 18.85 -7.45
C ARG A 16 10.52 19.03 -8.64
N THR A 17 11.53 18.15 -8.78
CA THR A 17 12.54 18.24 -9.84
C THR A 17 12.11 17.47 -11.09
N ASN A 18 11.56 16.27 -10.93
CA ASN A 18 11.38 15.32 -12.03
C ASN A 18 9.92 15.13 -12.46
N ALA A 19 8.97 15.20 -11.51
CA ALA A 19 7.55 14.95 -11.77
C ALA A 19 6.64 15.80 -10.86
N PRO A 20 6.62 17.14 -11.00
CA PRO A 20 5.90 18.02 -10.07
C PRO A 20 4.42 17.67 -9.89
N LYS A 21 3.78 17.14 -10.94
CA LYS A 21 2.38 16.70 -10.94
C LYS A 21 2.07 15.63 -9.89
N MET A 22 3.03 14.79 -9.50
CA MET A 22 2.81 13.76 -8.48
C MET A 22 2.58 14.34 -7.07
N LEU A 23 2.87 15.64 -6.88
CA LEU A 23 2.74 16.32 -5.60
C LEU A 23 1.50 17.22 -5.53
N GLU A 24 0.82 17.45 -6.65
CA GLU A 24 -0.30 18.41 -6.75
C GLU A 24 -1.51 17.97 -5.91
N ASP A 25 -1.72 16.66 -5.81
CA ASP A 25 -2.91 16.06 -5.21
C ASP A 25 -2.68 15.56 -3.78
N LEU A 26 -1.49 15.80 -3.20
CA LEU A 26 -1.17 15.40 -1.84
C LEU A 26 -1.97 16.22 -0.83
N ASN A 27 -2.70 15.52 0.04
CA ASN A 27 -3.45 16.16 1.10
C ASN A 27 -2.51 16.71 2.18
N SER A 28 -3.02 17.67 2.97
CA SER A 28 -2.38 18.03 4.23
C SER A 28 -2.32 16.82 5.18
N GLY A 29 -1.34 16.81 6.08
CA GLY A 29 -1.22 15.75 7.09
C GLY A 29 -2.47 15.57 7.94
N ALA A 30 -2.72 14.32 8.32
CA ALA A 30 -3.82 13.92 9.18
C ALA A 30 -3.61 14.42 10.62
N GLY A 31 -4.68 14.90 11.25
CA GLY A 31 -4.71 15.17 12.68
C GLY A 31 -4.68 13.88 13.51
N ASP A 32 -4.25 13.99 14.76
CA ASP A 32 -4.23 12.84 15.67
C ASP A 32 -5.63 12.24 15.86
N ASP A 33 -6.68 13.06 15.90
CA ASP A 33 -8.07 12.60 16.02
C ASP A 33 -8.53 11.74 14.83
N GLU A 34 -8.08 12.06 13.61
CA GLU A 34 -8.39 11.27 12.40
C GLU A 34 -7.71 9.90 12.46
N ILE A 35 -6.46 9.86 12.90
CA ILE A 35 -5.70 8.61 13.05
C ILE A 35 -6.29 7.75 14.17
N ILE A 36 -6.66 8.35 15.30
CA ILE A 36 -7.31 7.66 16.42
C ILE A 36 -8.67 7.10 15.99
N ALA A 37 -9.46 7.87 15.24
CA ALA A 37 -10.73 7.41 14.71
C ALA A 37 -10.54 6.20 13.77
N LEU A 38 -9.52 6.23 12.90
CA LEU A 38 -9.18 5.11 12.04
C LEU A 38 -8.75 3.88 12.83
N GLU A 39 -7.82 4.01 13.78
CA GLU A 39 -7.38 2.91 14.67
C GLU A 39 -8.57 2.29 15.43
N SER A 40 -9.46 3.14 15.94
CA SER A 40 -10.68 2.70 16.63
C SER A 40 -11.65 1.96 15.70
N ALA A 41 -11.82 2.42 14.45
CA ALA A 41 -12.71 1.78 13.49
C ALA A 41 -12.19 0.42 13.02
N LEU A 42 -10.87 0.30 12.86
CA LEU A 42 -10.19 -0.94 12.48
C LEU A 42 -9.97 -1.89 13.66
N ASN A 43 -10.18 -1.43 14.89
CA ASN A 43 -9.86 -2.15 16.14
C ASN A 43 -8.39 -2.64 16.17
N LEU A 44 -7.47 -1.82 15.68
CA LEU A 44 -6.04 -2.12 15.54
C LEU A 44 -5.19 -0.87 15.79
N THR A 45 -3.93 -1.06 16.19
CA THR A 45 -2.95 0.03 16.27
C THR A 45 -2.09 0.03 15.02
N LEU A 46 -2.09 1.15 14.29
CA LEU A 46 -1.30 1.30 13.07
C LEU A 46 0.19 1.42 13.41
N PRO A 47 1.10 1.00 12.50
CA PRO A 47 2.54 1.11 12.74
C PRO A 47 2.96 2.56 12.88
N ALA A 48 3.93 2.83 13.75
CA ALA A 48 4.41 4.19 14.02
C ALA A 48 4.87 4.91 12.74
N SER A 49 5.56 4.19 11.84
CA SER A 49 6.02 4.70 10.54
C SER A 49 4.87 5.13 9.63
N TYR A 50 3.78 4.35 9.60
CA TYR A 50 2.62 4.69 8.78
C TYR A 50 1.85 5.88 9.36
N LYS A 51 1.70 5.95 10.69
CA LYS A 51 1.13 7.13 11.36
C LYS A 51 1.96 8.40 11.13
N GLU A 52 3.28 8.31 11.15
CA GLU A 52 4.15 9.45 10.80
C GLU A 52 3.92 9.88 9.34
N SER A 53 3.78 8.93 8.41
CA SER A 53 3.46 9.20 7.01
C SER A 53 2.12 9.93 6.84
N LEU A 54 1.06 9.43 7.50
CA LEU A 54 -0.26 10.07 7.49
C LEU A 54 -0.23 11.49 8.05
N ARG A 55 0.57 11.75 9.10
CA ARG A 55 0.77 13.10 9.66
C ARG A 55 1.53 14.05 8.73
N ILE A 56 2.24 13.53 7.72
CA ILE A 56 2.89 14.36 6.70
C ILE A 56 1.91 14.62 5.56
N HIS A 57 1.31 13.56 5.02
CA HIS A 57 0.26 13.62 3.99
C HIS A 57 -0.85 12.63 4.30
N ASN A 58 -2.09 13.11 4.43
CA ASN A 58 -3.26 12.27 4.62
C ASN A 58 -3.75 11.69 3.27
N GLY A 59 -2.92 10.90 2.61
CA GLY A 59 -3.23 10.40 1.27
C GLY A 59 -3.16 11.47 0.18
N GLU A 60 -3.78 11.16 -0.95
CA GLU A 60 -4.00 12.06 -2.09
C GLU A 60 -5.50 12.10 -2.47
N SER A 61 -5.96 13.20 -3.08
CA SER A 61 -7.38 13.48 -3.28
C SER A 61 -8.05 12.72 -4.44
N ASP A 62 -7.39 12.68 -5.58
CA ASP A 62 -7.92 12.20 -6.86
C ASP A 62 -6.94 11.26 -7.57
N GLY A 63 -5.65 11.29 -7.22
CA GLY A 63 -4.64 10.33 -7.66
C GLY A 63 -4.51 10.24 -9.19
N TRP A 64 -4.97 11.26 -9.90
CA TRP A 64 -5.09 11.29 -11.35
C TRP A 64 -4.74 12.69 -11.85
N PRO A 65 -3.78 12.85 -12.78
CA PRO A 65 -3.13 11.81 -13.57
C PRO A 65 -2.00 11.07 -12.85
N CYS A 66 -1.42 11.61 -11.78
CA CYS A 66 -0.12 11.16 -11.27
C CYS A 66 -0.19 10.84 -9.77
N LYS A 67 -0.01 9.57 -9.43
CA LYS A 67 -0.03 9.09 -8.05
C LYS A 67 1.34 9.25 -7.40
N ILE A 68 1.39 9.55 -6.10
CA ILE A 68 2.65 9.70 -5.36
C ILE A 68 3.49 8.40 -5.33
N PHE A 69 2.83 7.23 -5.36
CA PHE A 69 3.48 5.91 -5.49
C PHE A 69 3.50 5.38 -6.94
N ALA A 70 3.44 6.29 -7.92
CA ALA A 70 3.59 5.98 -9.33
C ALA A 70 2.62 4.89 -9.83
N ASP A 71 3.15 3.80 -10.35
CA ASP A 71 2.43 2.65 -10.89
C ASP A 71 1.84 1.73 -9.82
N ARG A 72 2.21 1.88 -8.54
CA ARG A 72 1.76 0.99 -7.45
C ARG A 72 0.32 1.24 -7.04
N GLY A 73 -0.11 2.49 -6.99
CA GLY A 73 -1.46 2.83 -6.51
C GLY A 73 -1.56 4.20 -5.86
N ALA A 74 -2.81 4.62 -5.63
CA ALA A 74 -3.14 5.90 -5.04
C ALA A 74 -2.97 5.84 -3.54
N TYR A 75 -2.34 6.85 -2.95
CA TYR A 75 -2.12 6.89 -1.51
C TYR A 75 -3.40 7.24 -0.75
N LEU A 76 -3.90 6.30 0.06
CA LEU A 76 -5.19 6.48 0.71
C LEU A 76 -5.10 7.41 1.91
N SER A 77 -6.07 8.32 2.02
CA SER A 77 -6.32 9.09 3.23
C SER A 77 -6.88 8.18 4.34
N THR A 78 -6.94 8.65 5.58
CA THR A 78 -7.58 7.92 6.69
C THR A 78 -9.02 7.50 6.36
N GLU A 79 -9.80 8.38 5.73
CA GLU A 79 -11.13 8.06 5.22
C GLU A 79 -11.08 7.04 4.07
N GLY A 80 -10.14 7.21 3.15
CA GLY A 80 -9.92 6.30 2.03
C GLY A 80 -9.58 4.88 2.48
N VAL A 81 -8.70 4.73 3.47
CA VAL A 81 -8.36 3.44 4.10
C VAL A 81 -9.60 2.77 4.64
N LEU A 82 -10.43 3.49 5.41
CA LEU A 82 -11.63 2.92 6.00
C LEU A 82 -12.68 2.55 4.95
N LYS A 83 -12.86 3.39 3.92
CA LYS A 83 -13.76 3.10 2.79
C LYS A 83 -13.31 1.86 2.04
N GLU A 84 -12.03 1.78 1.72
CA GLU A 84 -11.43 0.66 1.00
C GLU A 84 -11.52 -0.61 1.83
N TRP A 85 -11.18 -0.56 3.11
CA TRP A 85 -11.29 -1.70 4.01
C TRP A 85 -12.74 -2.23 4.12
N ASN A 86 -13.73 -1.34 4.23
CA ASN A 86 -15.15 -1.75 4.28
C ASN A 86 -15.62 -2.37 2.96
N MET A 87 -15.26 -1.76 1.83
CA MET A 87 -15.56 -2.30 0.50
C MET A 87 -14.94 -3.70 0.35
N ARG A 88 -13.69 -3.85 0.80
CA ARG A 88 -12.98 -5.12 0.74
C ARG A 88 -13.59 -6.20 1.61
N ARG A 89 -14.02 -5.82 2.81
CA ARG A 89 -14.78 -6.68 3.70
C ARG A 89 -16.06 -7.16 3.01
N GLU A 90 -16.84 -6.25 2.44
CA GLU A 90 -18.13 -6.57 1.80
C GLU A 90 -17.99 -7.57 0.65
N PHE A 91 -16.96 -7.44 -0.20
CA PHE A 91 -16.74 -8.36 -1.32
C PHE A 91 -15.98 -9.63 -0.93
N GLY A 92 -15.07 -9.54 0.04
CA GLY A 92 -14.23 -10.67 0.46
C GLY A 92 -14.91 -11.60 1.46
N GLU A 93 -15.75 -11.07 2.36
CA GLU A 93 -16.52 -11.90 3.28
C GLU A 93 -17.51 -12.78 2.50
N GLY A 94 -17.37 -14.10 2.64
CA GLY A 94 -18.20 -15.07 1.91
C GLY A 94 -17.65 -15.48 0.55
N SER A 95 -16.56 -14.87 0.08
CA SER A 95 -15.82 -15.26 -1.13
C SER A 95 -14.64 -16.18 -0.79
N GLU A 96 -14.80 -17.06 0.21
CA GLU A 96 -13.72 -17.94 0.65
C GLU A 96 -13.31 -18.94 -0.43
N LEU A 97 -12.00 -19.13 -0.56
CA LEU A 97 -11.44 -20.13 -1.47
C LEU A 97 -11.56 -21.53 -0.83
N GLU A 98 -12.02 -22.50 -1.62
CA GLU A 98 -12.13 -23.89 -1.18
C GLU A 98 -10.78 -24.61 -1.28
N GLY A 99 -10.29 -25.12 -0.14
CA GLY A 99 -9.03 -25.88 -0.06
C GLY A 99 -8.01 -25.25 0.88
N THR A 100 -6.92 -25.98 1.12
CA THR A 100 -5.74 -25.46 1.81
C THR A 100 -4.93 -24.54 0.89
N GLN A 101 -4.10 -23.66 1.45
CA GLN A 101 -3.23 -22.79 0.66
C GLN A 101 -2.29 -23.62 -0.25
N GLU A 102 -1.78 -24.74 0.24
CA GLU A 102 -0.93 -25.65 -0.53
C GLU A 102 -1.67 -26.22 -1.74
N GLU A 103 -2.95 -26.58 -1.59
CA GLU A 103 -3.78 -27.08 -2.70
C GLU A 103 -4.10 -25.98 -3.70
N LEU A 104 -4.51 -24.80 -3.23
CA LEU A 104 -4.83 -23.66 -4.09
C LEU A 104 -3.62 -23.25 -4.95
N VAL A 105 -2.42 -23.23 -4.35
CA VAL A 105 -1.16 -22.93 -5.07
C VAL A 105 -0.80 -24.06 -6.03
N ARG A 106 -0.85 -25.32 -5.59
CA ARG A 106 -0.56 -26.50 -6.42
C ARG A 106 -1.45 -26.55 -7.67
N ASP A 107 -2.73 -26.22 -7.51
CA ASP A 107 -3.73 -26.31 -8.56
C ASP A 107 -3.81 -25.03 -9.41
N GLY A 108 -2.96 -24.04 -9.11
CA GLY A 108 -2.83 -22.79 -9.88
C GLY A 108 -4.03 -21.84 -9.73
N ILE A 109 -4.80 -21.99 -8.66
CA ILE A 109 -5.94 -21.12 -8.33
C ILE A 109 -5.46 -19.78 -7.77
N ILE A 110 -4.34 -19.81 -7.03
CA ILE A 110 -3.73 -18.65 -6.39
C ILE A 110 -2.21 -18.69 -6.54
N GLU A 111 -1.62 -17.54 -6.85
CA GLU A 111 -0.19 -17.34 -6.73
C GLU A 111 0.12 -16.68 -5.39
N VAL A 112 1.00 -17.30 -4.59
CA VAL A 112 1.46 -16.74 -3.31
C VAL A 112 2.97 -16.62 -3.31
N SER A 113 3.47 -15.41 -3.08
CA SER A 113 4.90 -15.13 -2.96
C SER A 113 5.22 -14.51 -1.59
N GLY A 114 5.81 -15.31 -0.70
CA GLY A 114 6.14 -14.90 0.67
C GLY A 114 5.05 -15.26 1.68
N PRO A 115 5.26 -14.95 2.97
CA PRO A 115 4.40 -15.41 4.06
C PRO A 115 3.11 -14.60 4.20
N VAL A 116 2.23 -14.69 3.20
CA VAL A 116 0.88 -14.11 3.19
C VAL A 116 -0.16 -15.22 3.06
N GLN A 117 -1.32 -15.04 3.70
CA GLN A 117 -2.41 -16.01 3.66
C GLN A 117 -3.19 -15.91 2.33
N ALA A 118 -3.52 -17.05 1.74
CA ALA A 118 -4.39 -17.22 0.58
C ALA A 118 -5.86 -16.91 0.89
N LYS A 119 -6.18 -15.64 1.18
CA LYS A 119 -7.50 -15.16 1.58
C LYS A 119 -7.96 -13.98 0.74
N MET A 120 -9.26 -13.97 0.40
CA MET A 120 -9.85 -12.85 -0.33
C MET A 120 -9.91 -11.59 0.54
N PHE A 121 -10.10 -11.76 1.85
CA PHE A 121 -10.08 -10.68 2.83
C PHE A 121 -9.65 -11.19 4.20
N LEU A 122 -8.93 -10.35 4.95
CA LEU A 122 -8.72 -10.50 6.38
C LEU A 122 -8.95 -9.14 7.05
N PRO A 123 -9.67 -9.07 8.19
CA PRO A 123 -9.82 -7.81 8.94
C PRO A 123 -8.48 -7.15 9.31
N ALA A 124 -7.44 -7.98 9.44
CA ALA A 124 -6.07 -7.59 9.77
C ALA A 124 -5.24 -7.07 8.57
N TRP A 125 -5.81 -7.00 7.37
CA TRP A 125 -5.17 -6.38 6.20
C TRP A 125 -5.66 -4.95 6.04
N ILE A 126 -4.80 -3.99 6.34
CA ILE A 126 -5.16 -2.57 6.31
C ILE A 126 -4.68 -1.95 5.00
N PRO A 127 -5.56 -1.69 4.02
CA PRO A 127 -5.16 -1.13 2.74
C PRO A 127 -4.62 0.29 2.93
N PHE A 128 -3.57 0.65 2.20
CA PHE A 128 -3.05 2.02 2.17
C PHE A 128 -2.71 2.51 0.76
N LEU A 129 -2.66 1.60 -0.23
CA LEU A 129 -2.68 1.93 -1.64
C LEU A 129 -3.79 1.17 -2.36
N GLU A 130 -4.40 1.82 -3.35
CA GLU A 130 -5.40 1.23 -4.24
C GLU A 130 -5.06 1.52 -5.71
N SER A 131 -5.26 0.55 -6.58
CA SER A 131 -5.11 0.75 -8.02
C SER A 131 -6.20 0.04 -8.81
N ASN A 132 -7.00 0.84 -9.52
CA ASN A 132 -7.98 0.44 -10.53
C ASN A 132 -9.13 -0.48 -10.05
N GLY A 133 -9.33 -0.59 -8.73
CA GLY A 133 -10.44 -1.28 -8.08
C GLY A 133 -10.15 -2.72 -7.67
N ASP A 134 -9.12 -3.35 -8.23
CA ASP A 134 -8.82 -4.78 -8.05
C ASP A 134 -7.44 -5.05 -7.44
N VAL A 135 -6.51 -4.09 -7.53
CA VAL A 135 -5.18 -4.18 -6.93
C VAL A 135 -5.08 -3.27 -5.72
N PHE A 136 -4.49 -3.78 -4.64
CA PHE A 136 -4.22 -2.98 -3.45
C PHE A 136 -2.97 -3.43 -2.72
N TRP A 137 -2.48 -2.52 -1.90
CA TRP A 137 -1.39 -2.78 -0.98
C TRP A 137 -1.88 -2.57 0.43
N ALA A 138 -1.54 -3.51 1.31
CA ALA A 138 -2.01 -3.51 2.68
C ALA A 138 -0.88 -3.76 3.68
N ILE A 139 -1.05 -3.23 4.88
CA ILE A 139 -0.28 -3.61 6.05
C ILE A 139 -0.91 -4.88 6.61
N ASP A 140 -0.16 -5.97 6.64
CA ASP A 140 -0.63 -7.28 7.06
C ASP A 140 -0.29 -7.56 8.52
N PHE A 141 -1.31 -7.54 9.37
CA PHE A 141 -1.19 -7.88 10.79
C PHE A 141 -1.42 -9.37 11.09
N SER A 142 -1.82 -10.18 10.10
CA SER A 142 -2.07 -11.62 10.23
C SER A 142 -1.35 -12.38 9.11
N PRO A 143 -0.01 -12.39 9.13
CA PRO A 143 0.76 -13.08 8.10
C PRO A 143 0.60 -14.61 8.19
N ALA A 144 0.98 -15.31 7.12
CA ALA A 144 1.15 -16.76 7.17
C ALA A 144 2.40 -17.16 7.98
N GLU A 145 2.61 -18.47 8.17
CA GLU A 145 3.77 -18.98 8.90
C GLU A 145 5.08 -18.45 8.31
N GLY A 146 5.97 -17.96 9.18
CA GLY A 146 7.25 -17.37 8.80
C GLY A 146 7.21 -15.87 8.47
N GLY A 147 6.03 -15.23 8.49
CA GLY A 147 5.89 -13.79 8.25
C GLY A 147 5.95 -12.94 9.49
N ALA A 148 5.98 -11.62 9.27
CA ALA A 148 6.08 -10.61 10.32
C ALA A 148 4.82 -9.74 10.33
N SER A 149 4.22 -9.54 11.52
CA SER A 149 3.10 -8.62 11.68
C SER A 149 3.55 -7.20 11.35
N GLY A 150 2.83 -6.53 10.44
CA GLY A 150 3.18 -5.22 9.88
C GLY A 150 3.94 -5.26 8.56
N GLN A 151 4.18 -6.44 7.99
CA GLN A 151 4.71 -6.58 6.62
C GLN A 151 3.76 -5.95 5.61
N ILE A 152 4.30 -5.54 4.46
CA ILE A 152 3.51 -5.01 3.36
C ILE A 152 3.20 -6.14 2.39
N ILE A 153 1.93 -6.25 2.03
CA ILE A 153 1.46 -7.13 0.98
C ILE A 153 0.90 -6.33 -0.19
N GLU A 154 1.00 -6.91 -1.37
CA GLU A 154 0.32 -6.53 -2.59
C GLU A 154 -0.63 -7.67 -2.96
N VAL A 155 -1.87 -7.33 -3.29
CA VAL A 155 -2.90 -8.30 -3.62
C VAL A 155 -3.62 -7.86 -4.89
N HIS A 156 -3.66 -8.78 -5.84
CA HIS A 156 -4.35 -8.67 -7.12
C HIS A 156 -5.52 -9.64 -7.09
N TRP A 157 -6.74 -9.13 -6.88
CA TRP A 157 -7.91 -9.98 -6.73
C TRP A 157 -8.30 -10.70 -8.03
N GLU A 158 -8.28 -10.01 -9.18
CA GLU A 158 -8.72 -10.61 -10.45
C GLU A 158 -7.75 -11.68 -10.95
N SER A 159 -6.45 -11.46 -10.81
CA SER A 159 -5.42 -12.42 -11.23
C SER A 159 -5.07 -13.44 -10.15
N CYS A 160 -5.73 -13.38 -9.00
CA CYS A 160 -5.45 -14.22 -7.84
C CYS A 160 -3.96 -14.28 -7.46
N SER A 161 -3.30 -13.12 -7.25
CA SER A 161 -1.89 -13.05 -6.86
C SER A 161 -1.70 -12.27 -5.55
N TRP A 162 -1.04 -12.90 -4.57
CA TRP A 162 -0.76 -12.34 -3.25
C TRP A 162 0.73 -12.39 -2.97
N ARG A 163 1.32 -11.25 -2.60
CA ARG A 163 2.77 -11.16 -2.45
C ARG A 163 3.16 -10.29 -1.27
N VAL A 164 4.13 -10.73 -0.48
CA VAL A 164 4.86 -9.87 0.45
C VAL A 164 5.90 -9.08 -0.35
N VAL A 165 5.92 -7.75 -0.17
CA VAL A 165 6.72 -6.82 -0.98
C VAL A 165 7.68 -5.96 -0.17
N ALA A 166 7.47 -5.86 1.15
CA ALA A 166 8.40 -5.20 2.07
C ALA A 166 8.14 -5.63 3.51
N ASP A 167 9.15 -5.55 4.37
CA ASP A 167 9.04 -5.93 5.78
C ASP A 167 8.23 -4.93 6.62
N SER A 168 8.09 -3.69 6.14
CA SER A 168 7.32 -2.64 6.82
C SER A 168 7.01 -1.48 5.86
N PHE A 169 6.09 -0.60 6.24
CA PHE A 169 5.80 0.62 5.50
C PHE A 169 7.05 1.49 5.30
N GLN A 170 7.90 1.60 6.33
CA GLN A 170 9.14 2.37 6.21
C GLN A 170 10.11 1.74 5.20
N ALA A 171 10.26 0.42 5.20
CA ALA A 171 11.11 -0.28 4.23
C ALA A 171 10.59 -0.12 2.80
N LEU A 172 9.26 -0.19 2.60
CA LEU A 172 8.63 0.07 1.32
C LEU A 172 8.93 1.49 0.80
N LEU A 173 8.77 2.49 1.67
CA LEU A 173 8.99 3.89 1.32
C LEU A 173 10.47 4.16 1.01
N ASP A 174 11.39 3.61 1.80
CA ASP A 174 12.83 3.72 1.56
C ASP A 174 13.23 3.13 0.20
N GLU A 175 12.80 1.90 -0.08
CA GLU A 175 13.12 1.27 -1.37
C GLU A 175 12.50 2.03 -2.54
N TYR A 176 11.28 2.56 -2.40
CA TYR A 176 10.65 3.37 -3.44
C TYR A 176 11.43 4.67 -3.71
N VAL A 177 11.76 5.43 -2.66
CA VAL A 177 12.54 6.66 -2.80
C VAL A 177 13.90 6.37 -3.42
N SER A 178 14.57 5.31 -2.94
CA SER A 178 15.87 4.90 -3.45
C SER A 178 15.79 4.48 -4.93
N ALA A 179 14.74 3.78 -5.36
CA ALA A 179 14.52 3.41 -6.76
C ALA A 179 14.32 4.65 -7.67
N LEU A 180 13.56 5.65 -7.21
CA LEU A 180 13.41 6.93 -7.93
C LEU A 180 14.76 7.64 -8.10
N GLU A 181 15.58 7.70 -7.04
CA GLU A 181 16.88 8.36 -7.06
C GLU A 181 17.95 7.61 -7.87
N ARG A 182 17.87 6.27 -7.93
CA ARG A 182 18.71 5.43 -8.80
C ARG A 182 18.39 5.56 -10.28
N GLY A 183 17.20 6.08 -10.62
CA GLY A 183 16.75 6.22 -12.00
C GLY A 183 16.01 5.00 -12.54
N ASP A 184 15.47 4.16 -11.66
CA ASP A 184 14.70 2.97 -12.04
C ASP A 184 13.36 3.36 -12.71
N TYR A 185 12.90 4.60 -12.49
CA TYR A 185 11.70 5.18 -13.07
C TYR A 185 12.01 6.16 -14.20
N THR A 186 11.28 6.03 -15.30
CA THR A 186 11.25 7.03 -16.39
C THR A 186 10.04 7.93 -16.26
N ILE A 187 10.14 9.17 -16.73
CA ILE A 187 9.00 10.10 -16.74
C ILE A 187 8.23 9.97 -18.06
N GLN A 188 7.02 9.42 -17.99
CA GLN A 188 6.11 9.27 -19.13
C GLN A 188 4.87 10.13 -18.91
N ASN A 189 4.60 11.05 -19.84
CA ASN A 189 3.48 12.00 -19.72
C ASN A 189 3.45 12.78 -18.38
N GLY A 190 4.64 13.06 -17.82
CA GLY A 190 4.80 13.75 -16.53
C GLY A 190 4.59 12.87 -15.30
N ARG A 191 4.54 11.55 -15.46
CA ARG A 191 4.35 10.56 -14.39
C ARG A 191 5.57 9.65 -14.29
N PRO A 192 6.06 9.32 -13.09
CA PRO A 192 7.03 8.25 -12.94
C PRO A 192 6.39 6.93 -13.37
N THR A 193 7.10 6.14 -14.18
CA THR A 193 6.69 4.82 -14.63
C THR A 193 7.91 3.92 -14.51
N LEU A 194 7.76 2.78 -13.85
CA LEU A 194 8.86 1.84 -13.68
C LEU A 194 9.38 1.45 -15.07
N SER A 195 10.68 1.59 -15.27
CA SER A 195 11.27 1.34 -16.58
C SER A 195 11.23 -0.16 -16.86
N PRO A 196 10.63 -0.63 -17.98
CA PRO A 196 10.85 -2.00 -18.39
C PRO A 196 12.34 -2.15 -18.73
N TYR A 197 13.00 -3.12 -18.09
CA TYR A 197 14.39 -3.49 -18.37
C TYR A 197 14.66 -3.67 -19.86
#